data_AF-A0A945KKM5-F1
#
_entry.id   AF-A0A945KKM5-F1
#
_cell.length_a   1.000
_cell.length_b   1.000
_cell.length_c   1.000
_cell.angle_alpha   90.00
_cell.angle_beta   90.00
_cell.angle_gamma   90.00
#
_symmetry.space_group_name_H-M   'P 1'
#
loop_
_entity.id
_entity.type
_entity.pdbx_description
1 polymer ?
#
loop_
_entity_poly.entity_id
_entity_poly.type
_entity_poly.pdbx_seq_one_letter_code
_entity_poly.pdbx_strand_id
1 'polypeptide(L)'
;MKTLLLPLMPWLTRIAGLVYIGYAIAKIIDPTDFLKAVHGYGILPAEPFWLLNGAGIALPWLELLGGFALLLGPLRRGAGLVLSALLFAFTAAVLWRSLGIASDLGQSWFAVAFDCGCGTGVVVAWQKIASNVLLFCATLAALRRP
;
A
#
# COMPACT_ATOMS: atom_id res chain seq x y z
N MET A 1 2.40 -30.82 4.58
CA MET A 1 2.29 -29.40 4.13
C MET A 1 1.65 -28.46 5.14
N LYS A 2 0.55 -28.83 5.83
CA LYS A 2 -0.10 -27.96 6.85
C LYS A 2 0.81 -27.59 8.05
N THR A 3 1.72 -28.47 8.46
CA THR A 3 2.55 -28.33 9.66
C THR A 3 3.70 -27.33 9.56
N LEU A 4 4.19 -27.03 8.34
CA LEU A 4 5.32 -26.12 8.12
C LEU A 4 4.89 -24.64 7.94
N LEU A 5 3.68 -24.39 7.44
CA LEU A 5 3.17 -23.04 7.17
C LEU A 5 2.66 -22.33 8.43
N LEU A 6 2.13 -23.08 9.40
CA LEU A 6 1.58 -22.57 10.65
C LEU A 6 2.57 -21.76 11.52
N PRO A 7 3.85 -22.15 11.70
CA PRO A 7 4.81 -21.36 12.46
C PRO A 7 5.32 -20.12 11.71
N LEU A 8 5.29 -20.11 10.37
CA LEU A 8 5.79 -19.01 9.54
C LEU A 8 4.80 -17.84 9.43
N MET A 9 3.49 -18.13 9.37
CA MET A 9 2.42 -17.13 9.23
C MET A 9 2.47 -15.93 10.20
N PRO A 10 2.71 -16.09 11.52
CA PRO A 10 2.78 -14.94 12.43
C PRO A 10 4.03 -14.10 12.20
N TRP A 11 5.14 -14.68 11.72
CA TRP A 11 6.31 -13.90 11.33
C TRP A 11 6.04 -13.08 10.07
N LEU A 12 5.40 -13.68 9.05
CA LEU A 12 4.97 -12.95 7.85
C LEU A 12 4.08 -11.75 8.20
N THR A 13 3.14 -11.95 9.14
CA THR A 13 2.23 -10.88 9.56
C THR A 13 2.96 -9.74 10.27
N ARG A 14 3.93 -10.06 11.14
CA ARG A 14 4.73 -9.04 11.85
C ARG A 14 5.63 -8.27 10.89
N ILE A 15 6.26 -8.97 9.93
CA ILE A 15 7.07 -8.35 8.88
C ILE A 15 6.20 -7.42 8.04
N ALA A 16 5.01 -7.86 7.63
CA ALA A 16 4.06 -6.99 6.92
C ALA A 16 3.71 -5.74 7.76
N GLY A 17 3.47 -5.90 9.06
CA GLY A 17 3.25 -4.79 9.99
C GLY A 17 4.38 -3.76 9.99
N LEU A 18 5.65 -4.21 10.04
CA LEU A 18 6.81 -3.32 9.96
C LEU A 18 6.89 -2.58 8.62
N VAL A 19 6.54 -3.24 7.52
CA VAL A 19 6.50 -2.62 6.18
C VAL A 19 5.45 -1.51 6.11
N TYR A 20 4.23 -1.75 6.61
CA TYR A 20 3.19 -0.70 6.66
C TYR A 20 3.59 0.47 7.55
N ILE A 21 4.22 0.21 8.70
CA ILE A 21 4.76 1.28 9.57
C ILE A 21 5.78 2.11 8.81
N GLY A 22 6.72 1.48 8.09
CA GLY A 22 7.70 2.19 7.28
C GLY A 22 7.06 3.09 6.21
N TYR A 23 6.09 2.58 5.46
CA TYR A 23 5.36 3.36 4.45
C TYR A 23 4.54 4.51 5.06
N ALA A 24 3.88 4.26 6.19
CA ALA A 24 3.11 5.28 6.89
C ALA A 24 4.02 6.42 7.36
N ILE A 25 5.16 6.11 7.98
CA ILE A 25 6.12 7.12 8.45
C ILE A 25 6.61 7.98 7.28
N ALA A 26 6.96 7.37 6.14
CA ALA A 26 7.43 8.12 4.98
C ALA A 26 6.37 9.10 4.45
N LYS A 27 5.08 8.73 4.48
CA LYS A 27 3.95 9.59 4.10
C LYS A 27 3.63 10.68 5.13
N ILE A 28 3.90 10.43 6.41
CA ILE A 28 3.66 11.39 7.51
C ILE A 28 4.76 12.46 7.55
N ILE A 29 6.02 12.07 7.26
CA ILE A 29 7.15 13.01 7.25
C ILE A 29 7.01 14.03 6.13
N ASP A 30 6.61 13.61 4.93
CA ASP A 30 6.36 14.52 3.81
C ASP A 30 4.93 14.34 3.25
N PRO A 31 3.93 14.96 3.90
CA PRO A 31 2.56 14.87 3.45
C PRO A 31 2.35 15.63 2.12
N THR A 32 3.20 16.61 1.80
CA THR A 32 3.06 17.40 0.58
C THR A 32 3.43 16.59 -0.65
N ASP A 33 4.53 15.84 -0.58
CA ASP A 33 4.95 14.96 -1.67
C ASP A 33 4.01 13.76 -1.81
N PHE A 34 3.51 13.21 -0.70
CA PHE A 34 2.46 12.19 -0.76
C PHE A 34 1.20 12.71 -1.46
N LEU A 35 0.74 13.92 -1.14
CA LEU A 35 -0.45 14.52 -1.77
C LEU A 35 -0.24 14.78 -3.27
N LYS A 36 0.94 15.26 -3.68
CA LYS A 36 1.27 15.40 -5.12
C LYS A 36 1.21 14.06 -5.84
N ALA A 37 1.77 13.01 -5.24
CA ALA A 37 1.72 11.67 -5.80
C ALA A 37 0.28 11.16 -5.92
N VAL A 38 -0.54 11.30 -4.87
CA VAL A 38 -1.97 10.91 -4.87
C VAL A 38 -2.76 11.69 -5.93
N HIS A 39 -2.54 12.99 -6.04
CA HIS A 39 -3.17 13.82 -7.07
C HIS A 39 -2.78 13.36 -8.49
N GLY A 40 -1.52 12.95 -8.67
CA GLY A 40 -0.99 12.43 -9.92
C GLY A 40 -1.66 11.15 -10.44
N TYR A 41 -2.46 10.45 -9.63
CA TYR A 41 -3.28 9.33 -10.10
C TYR A 41 -4.51 9.77 -10.91
N GLY A 42 -4.99 11.01 -10.71
CA GLY A 42 -6.21 11.52 -11.36
C GLY A 42 -7.50 10.79 -10.94
N ILE A 43 -7.49 10.04 -9.84
CA ILE A 43 -8.63 9.26 -9.34
C ILE A 43 -9.48 10.09 -8.36
N LEU A 44 -8.84 10.83 -7.47
CA LEU A 44 -9.52 11.70 -6.51
C LEU A 44 -9.62 13.12 -7.08
N PRO A 45 -10.80 13.75 -7.02
CA PRO A 45 -10.95 15.11 -7.52
C PRO A 45 -10.23 16.09 -6.57
N ALA A 46 -9.67 17.17 -7.14
CA ALA A 46 -9.09 18.27 -6.37
C ALA A 46 -10.17 19.04 -5.60
N GLU A 47 -11.37 19.11 -6.17
CA GLU A 47 -12.54 19.70 -5.54
C GLU A 47 -13.66 18.66 -5.38
N PRO A 48 -14.29 18.57 -4.21
CA PRO A 48 -14.03 19.38 -3.04
C PRO A 48 -12.74 19.01 -2.29
N PHE A 49 -12.00 20.02 -1.80
CA PHE A 49 -10.67 19.87 -1.16
C PHE A 49 -10.59 18.80 -0.05
N TRP A 50 -11.69 18.51 0.66
CA TRP A 50 -11.69 17.55 1.76
C TRP A 50 -11.46 16.10 1.32
N LEU A 51 -11.74 15.74 0.06
CA LEU A 51 -11.53 14.37 -0.43
C LEU A 51 -10.03 14.05 -0.54
N LEU A 52 -9.29 14.88 -1.27
CA LEU A 52 -7.86 14.68 -1.50
C LEU A 52 -7.07 14.83 -0.19
N ASN A 53 -7.33 15.90 0.58
CA ASN A 53 -6.66 16.14 1.86
C ASN A 53 -7.06 15.10 2.91
N GLY A 54 -8.34 14.70 2.94
CA GLY A 54 -8.83 13.66 3.84
C GLY A 54 -8.15 12.31 3.57
N ALA A 55 -7.97 11.93 2.30
CA ALA A 55 -7.20 10.74 1.94
C ALA A 55 -5.72 10.87 2.34
N GLY A 56 -5.13 12.04 2.10
CA GLY A 56 -3.75 12.38 2.51
C GLY A 56 -3.49 12.18 4.00
N ILE A 57 -4.48 12.49 4.84
CA ILE A 57 -4.40 12.31 6.29
C ILE A 57 -4.79 10.88 6.69
N ALA A 58 -5.95 10.38 6.26
CA ALA A 58 -6.50 9.13 6.77
C ALA A 58 -5.65 7.91 6.39
N LEU A 59 -5.16 7.84 5.15
CA LEU A 59 -4.42 6.68 4.65
C LEU A 59 -3.16 6.35 5.47
N PRO A 60 -2.22 7.29 5.73
CA PRO A 60 -1.05 6.96 6.52
C PRO A 60 -1.37 6.57 7.96
N TRP A 61 -2.38 7.18 8.59
CA TRP A 61 -2.78 6.80 9.95
C TRP A 61 -3.39 5.40 10.01
N LEU A 62 -4.21 5.02 9.02
CA LEU A 62 -4.74 3.65 8.92
C LEU A 62 -3.62 2.63 8.69
N GLU A 63 -2.63 2.97 7.87
CA GLU A 63 -1.44 2.13 7.66
C GLU A 63 -0.60 1.98 8.93
N LEU A 64 -0.39 3.06 9.67
CA LEU A 64 0.39 3.06 10.91
C LEU A 64 -0.28 2.23 12.00
N LEU A 65 -1.55 2.52 12.30
CA LEU A 65 -2.32 1.83 13.34
C LEU A 65 -2.53 0.36 12.97
N GLY A 66 -2.84 0.08 11.69
CA GLY A 66 -2.93 -1.28 11.18
C GLY A 66 -1.60 -2.03 11.31
N GLY A 67 -0.48 -1.38 10.97
CA GLY A 67 0.86 -1.95 11.08
C GLY A 67 1.22 -2.33 12.50
N PHE A 68 0.93 -1.45 13.48
CA PHE A 68 1.10 -1.77 14.90
C PHE A 68 0.19 -2.91 15.37
N ALA A 69 -1.07 -2.94 14.92
CA ALA A 69 -1.98 -4.04 15.25
C ALA A 69 -1.51 -5.40 14.68
N LEU A 70 -0.94 -5.43 13.47
CA LEU A 70 -0.33 -6.64 12.92
C LEU A 70 0.90 -7.08 13.72
N LEU A 71 1.76 -6.12 14.11
CA LEU A 71 3.00 -6.33 14.84
C LEU A 71 2.76 -6.83 16.27
N LEU A 72 1.98 -6.09 17.05
CA LEU A 72 1.72 -6.33 18.47
C LEU A 72 0.70 -7.46 18.68
N GLY A 73 -0.30 -7.58 17.81
CA GLY A 73 -1.27 -8.67 17.81
C GLY A 73 -2.71 -8.36 18.24
N PRO A 74 -3.03 -7.35 19.09
CA PRO A 74 -4.40 -6.92 19.30
C PRO A 74 -5.04 -6.47 17.98
N LEU A 75 -6.31 -6.82 17.75
CA LEU A 75 -7.07 -6.46 16.54
C LEU A 75 -6.47 -6.91 15.19
N ARG A 76 -5.54 -7.88 15.19
CA ARG A 76 -4.82 -8.36 14.00
C ARG A 76 -5.72 -8.73 12.82
N ARG A 77 -6.88 -9.36 13.06
CA ARG A 77 -7.83 -9.71 11.99
C ARG A 77 -8.46 -8.47 11.36
N GLY A 78 -8.91 -7.51 12.18
CA GLY A 78 -9.50 -6.26 11.71
C GLY A 78 -8.48 -5.43 10.94
N ALA A 79 -7.27 -5.29 11.49
CA ALA A 79 -6.15 -4.63 10.82
C ALA A 79 -5.80 -5.32 9.49
N GLY A 80 -5.76 -6.65 9.46
CA GLY A 80 -5.53 -7.42 8.24
C GLY A 80 -6.58 -7.12 7.16
N LEU A 81 -7.87 -7.09 7.51
CA LEU A 81 -8.94 -6.75 6.56
C LEU A 81 -8.80 -5.33 6.01
N VAL A 82 -8.61 -4.35 6.89
CA VAL A 82 -8.48 -2.93 6.50
C VAL A 82 -7.26 -2.73 5.62
N LEU A 83 -6.09 -3.22 6.04
CA LEU A 83 -4.84 -3.07 5.30
C LEU A 83 -4.88 -3.80 3.96
N SER A 84 -5.49 -5.00 3.90
CA SER A 84 -5.69 -5.69 2.63
C SER A 84 -6.59 -4.89 1.68
N ALA A 85 -7.69 -4.32 2.17
CA ALA A 85 -8.57 -3.49 1.33
C ALA A 85 -7.85 -2.23 0.82
N LEU A 86 -7.11 -1.54 1.69
CA LEU A 86 -6.30 -0.37 1.33
C LEU A 86 -5.23 -0.72 0.30
N LEU A 87 -4.47 -1.79 0.52
CA LEU A 87 -3.39 -2.21 -0.38
C LEU A 87 -3.93 -2.68 -1.73
N PHE A 88 -5.10 -3.33 -1.76
CA PHE A 88 -5.78 -3.70 -2.99
C PHE A 88 -6.15 -2.46 -3.81
N ALA A 89 -6.83 -1.48 -3.18
CA ALA A 89 -7.21 -0.23 -3.83
C ALA A 89 -5.98 0.54 -4.33
N PHE A 90 -4.92 0.63 -3.53
CA PHE A 90 -3.67 1.27 -3.91
C PHE A 90 -2.99 0.56 -5.08
N THR A 91 -2.97 -0.77 -5.10
CA THR A 91 -2.39 -1.55 -6.21
C THR A 91 -3.18 -1.37 -7.50
N ALA A 92 -4.51 -1.32 -7.42
CA ALA A 92 -5.36 -0.99 -8.56
C ALA A 92 -5.08 0.43 -9.09
N ALA A 93 -4.87 1.41 -8.21
CA ALA A 93 -4.49 2.77 -8.60
C ALA A 93 -3.13 2.82 -9.31
N VAL A 94 -2.12 2.10 -8.80
CA VAL A 94 -0.79 1.98 -9.44
C VAL A 94 -0.91 1.34 -10.83
N LEU A 95 -1.69 0.27 -10.95
CA LEU A 95 -1.95 -0.37 -12.24
C LEU A 95 -2.63 0.59 -13.22
N TRP A 96 -3.69 1.27 -12.80
CA TRP A 96 -4.39 2.26 -13.61
C TRP A 96 -3.45 3.36 -14.13
N ARG A 97 -2.70 3.99 -13.21
CA ARG A 97 -1.78 5.07 -13.57
C ARG A 97 -0.67 4.60 -14.51
N SER A 98 -0.10 3.43 -14.25
CA SER A 98 0.98 2.88 -15.09
C SER A 98 0.52 2.52 -16.51
N LEU A 99 -0.72 2.02 -16.67
CA LEU A 99 -1.31 1.77 -17.98
C LEU A 99 -1.55 3.08 -18.74
N GLY A 100 -2.05 4.12 -18.07
CA GLY A 100 -2.21 5.46 -18.67
C GLY A 100 -0.87 6.04 -19.16
N ILE A 101 0.18 5.97 -18.33
CA ILE A 101 1.52 6.42 -18.74
C ILE A 101 2.05 5.60 -19.93
N ALA A 102 1.81 4.29 -19.95
CA ALA A 102 2.21 3.44 -21.07
C ALA A 102 1.50 3.84 -22.38
N SER A 103 0.19 4.10 -22.33
CA SER A 103 -0.57 4.53 -23.50
C SER A 103 -0.17 5.92 -23.97
N ASP A 104 0.02 6.87 -23.06
CA ASP A 104 0.32 8.27 -23.38
C ASP A 104 1.70 8.41 -24.03
N LEU A 105 2.67 7.59 -23.60
CA LEU A 105 4.05 7.64 -24.09
C LEU A 105 4.35 6.61 -25.19
N GLY A 106 3.40 5.71 -25.51
CA GLY A 106 3.59 4.64 -26.50
C GLY A 106 4.72 3.66 -26.14
N GLN A 107 5.08 3.54 -24.86
CA GLN A 107 6.18 2.69 -24.39
C GLN A 107 5.68 1.38 -23.76
N SER A 108 6.58 0.40 -23.66
CA SER A 108 6.28 -0.84 -22.95
C SER A 108 5.93 -0.58 -21.48
N TRP A 109 4.86 -1.22 -20.99
CA TRP A 109 4.43 -1.12 -19.59
C TRP A 109 5.51 -1.56 -18.60
N PHE A 110 6.38 -2.49 -18.99
CA PHE A 110 7.50 -2.94 -18.17
C PHE A 110 8.59 -1.87 -17.94
N ALA A 111 8.61 -0.82 -18.77
CA ALA A 111 9.54 0.30 -18.65
C ALA A 111 8.94 1.51 -17.91
N VAL A 112 7.64 1.49 -17.58
CA VAL A 112 6.99 2.60 -16.89
C VAL A 112 7.52 2.74 -15.47
N ALA A 113 8.05 3.92 -15.15
CA ALA A 113 8.50 4.28 -13.83
C ALA A 113 7.91 5.64 -13.42
N PHE A 114 7.42 5.74 -12.19
CA PHE A 114 6.88 6.97 -11.62
C PHE A 114 6.93 6.90 -10.09
N ASP A 115 6.78 8.04 -9.42
CA ASP A 115 6.62 8.06 -7.96
C ASP A 115 5.21 7.62 -7.59
N CYS A 116 5.09 6.46 -6.94
CA CYS A 116 3.81 5.91 -6.51
C CYS A 116 3.32 6.48 -5.17
N GLY A 117 4.09 7.35 -4.50
CA GLY A 117 3.73 7.92 -3.19
C GLY A 117 3.98 6.99 -2.00
N CYS A 118 4.89 6.02 -2.15
CA CYS A 118 5.30 5.12 -1.05
C CYS A 118 6.51 5.62 -0.24
N GLY A 119 7.04 6.80 -0.57
CA GLY A 119 8.22 7.38 0.09
C GLY A 119 9.55 6.74 -0.31
N THR A 120 9.57 5.96 -1.38
CA THR A 120 10.78 5.32 -1.95
C THR A 120 11.24 6.00 -3.24
N GLY A 121 10.65 7.16 -3.59
CA GLY A 121 10.86 7.86 -4.85
C GLY A 121 10.31 7.10 -6.06
N VAL A 122 10.89 7.40 -7.23
CA VAL A 122 10.49 6.80 -8.52
C VAL A 122 10.82 5.32 -8.54
N VAL A 123 9.80 4.50 -8.83
CA VAL A 123 9.92 3.04 -8.92
C VAL A 123 9.33 2.52 -10.23
N VAL A 124 9.83 1.38 -10.69
CA VAL A 124 9.27 0.69 -11.86
C VAL A 124 7.92 0.06 -11.48
N ALA A 125 6.88 0.36 -12.27
CA ALA A 125 5.50 0.06 -11.94
C ALA A 125 5.23 -1.43 -11.69
N TRP A 126 5.71 -2.30 -12.58
CA TRP A 126 5.47 -3.75 -12.47
C TRP A 126 6.16 -4.35 -11.23
N GLN A 127 7.35 -3.86 -10.89
CA GLN A 127 8.08 -4.30 -9.69
C GLN A 127 7.30 -3.89 -8.45
N LYS A 128 6.78 -2.66 -8.42
CA LYS A 128 5.97 -2.18 -7.32
C LYS A 128 4.68 -2.99 -7.15
N ILE A 129 4.00 -3.31 -8.24
CA ILE A 129 2.79 -4.16 -8.19
C ILE A 129 3.13 -5.55 -7.66
N ALA A 130 4.24 -6.16 -8.10
CA ALA A 130 4.69 -7.44 -7.58
C ALA A 130 4.99 -7.37 -6.06
N SER A 131 5.68 -6.32 -5.60
CA SER A 131 5.92 -6.10 -4.16
C SER A 131 4.61 -5.93 -3.38
N ASN A 132 3.64 -5.20 -3.92
CA ASN A 132 2.34 -5.03 -3.29
C ASN A 132 1.55 -6.36 -3.24
N VAL A 133 1.58 -7.18 -4.29
CA VAL A 133 0.94 -8.51 -4.29
C VAL A 133 1.56 -9.42 -3.22
N LEU A 134 2.88 -9.40 -3.07
CA LEU A 134 3.57 -10.14 -2.00
C LEU A 134 3.14 -9.65 -0.61
N LEU A 135 3.12 -8.33 -0.39
CA LEU A 135 2.68 -7.73 0.87
C LEU A 135 1.20 -8.03 1.15
N PHE A 136 0.35 -8.04 0.14
CA PHE A 136 -1.07 -8.38 0.24
C PHE A 136 -1.25 -9.83 0.69
N CYS A 137 -0.56 -10.78 0.05
CA CYS A 137 -0.55 -12.19 0.45
C CYS A 137 -0.05 -12.38 1.89
N ALA A 138 1.00 -11.66 2.30
CA ALA A 138 1.50 -11.68 3.67
C ALA A 138 0.47 -11.11 4.67
N THR A 139 -0.23 -10.05 4.28
CA THR A 139 -1.29 -9.43 5.08
C THR A 139 -2.49 -10.36 5.26
N LEU A 140 -2.89 -11.10 4.22
CA LEU A 140 -3.97 -12.09 4.32
C LEU A 140 -3.66 -13.23 5.30
N ALA A 141 -2.39 -13.51 5.62
CA ALA A 141 -2.04 -14.48 6.65
C ALA A 141 -2.58 -14.07 8.05
N ALA A 142 -2.80 -12.77 8.28
CA ALA A 142 -3.41 -12.24 9.50
C ALA A 142 -4.86 -12.74 9.71
N LEU A 143 -5.55 -13.13 8.63
CA LEU A 143 -6.93 -13.62 8.66
C LEU A 143 -7.03 -15.11 9.03
N ARG A 144 -5.92 -15.85 8.94
CA ARG A 144 -5.91 -17.32 8.98
C ARG A 144 -5.59 -17.93 10.35
N ARG A 145 -5.77 -17.20 11.45
CA ARG A 145 -5.63 -17.78 12.80
C ARG A 145 -6.93 -17.65 13.63
N PRO A 146 -7.33 -18.69 14.39
CA PRO A 146 -8.45 -18.67 15.34
C PRO A 146 -8.24 -17.62 16.44
#